data_AF-A0AAW2QUX7-F1
#
_entry.id   AF-A0AAW2QUX7-F1
#
_cell.length_a   1.000
_cell.length_b   1.000
_cell.length_c   1.000
_cell.angle_alpha   90.00
_cell.angle_beta   90.00
_cell.angle_gamma   90.00
#
_symmetry.space_group_name_H-M   'P 1'
#
loop_
_entity.id
_entity.type
_entity.pdbx_description
1 polymer ?
#
loop_
_entity_poly.entity_id
_entity_poly.type
_entity_poly.pdbx_seq_one_letter_code
_entity_poly.pdbx_strand_id
1 'polypeptide(L)'
;MDTAAPKVVQQLGDRSPQYRESQPVNTQDYKTANAKHSIRENGTGGWSSAFLLLVNQGLATLAFFGVGVNLVLFSTRVLGQDNASAANNVSKWTGTVYLCSLVGAFLSDSYWGRYLTCAVFQVIFVLGLVLLSLSSWLLLLKPAGCGDGKQICVPATSFSSALFYLAVYLVAFGYGGHQPTIATFGADQFDESNPRQRNSKSSFFCYFYFALNTGSLFFKHNYWCDTSGA
;
A
#
# COMPACT_ATOMS: atom_id res chain seq x y z
N MET A 1 78.48 7.62 10.25
CA MET A 1 78.23 9.05 10.04
C MET A 1 78.10 9.23 8.53
N ASP A 2 76.95 9.43 7.89
CA ASP A 2 75.60 9.71 8.32
C ASP A 2 74.62 9.39 7.15
N THR A 3 73.50 8.75 7.52
CA THR A 3 72.10 8.88 7.04
C THR A 3 71.65 8.86 5.55
N ALA A 4 70.77 7.86 5.25
CA ALA A 4 69.38 7.92 4.70
C ALA A 4 69.14 8.48 3.26
N ALA A 5 68.22 8.03 2.39
CA ALA A 5 67.16 7.00 2.29
C ALA A 5 66.66 6.97 0.79
N PRO A 6 65.76 6.05 0.34
CA PRO A 6 65.75 5.49 -1.02
C PRO A 6 64.79 6.18 -2.03
N LYS A 7 65.05 6.00 -3.33
CA LYS A 7 64.09 6.27 -4.42
C LYS A 7 63.61 4.96 -5.07
N VAL A 8 62.35 4.63 -4.80
CA VAL A 8 61.58 3.55 -5.42
C VAL A 8 60.96 4.08 -6.72
N VAL A 9 61.59 3.87 -7.88
CA VAL A 9 60.94 3.83 -9.21
C VAL A 9 61.89 3.12 -10.16
N GLN A 10 61.61 1.86 -10.54
CA GLN A 10 61.71 1.31 -11.91
C GLN A 10 61.68 -0.22 -11.86
N GLN A 11 60.53 -0.82 -12.18
CA GLN A 11 60.45 -2.06 -12.96
C GLN A 11 59.06 -2.06 -13.65
N LEU A 12 59.03 -1.46 -14.84
CA LEU A 12 57.99 -1.68 -15.84
C LEU A 12 58.25 -3.09 -16.44
N GLY A 13 57.37 -4.03 -16.14
CA GLY A 13 57.41 -5.40 -16.66
C GLY A 13 55.99 -5.92 -16.88
N ASP A 14 55.58 -5.87 -18.14
CA ASP A 14 54.60 -6.72 -18.85
C ASP A 14 53.32 -7.18 -18.11
N ARG A 15 52.18 -6.56 -18.45
CA ARG A 15 50.86 -7.16 -18.24
C ARG A 15 49.89 -6.70 -19.33
N SER A 16 49.75 -7.51 -20.37
CA SER A 16 48.67 -7.42 -21.35
C SER A 16 47.31 -7.67 -20.69
N PRO A 17 46.25 -6.90 -20.99
CA PRO A 17 44.91 -7.17 -20.48
C PRO A 17 44.29 -8.36 -21.22
N GLN A 18 43.97 -9.42 -20.49
CA GLN A 18 43.14 -10.53 -20.95
C GLN A 18 41.75 -10.01 -21.38
N TYR A 19 41.40 -10.17 -22.66
CA TYR A 19 40.04 -9.94 -23.15
C TYR A 19 39.11 -10.99 -22.54
N ARG A 20 38.18 -10.57 -21.68
CA ARG A 20 37.12 -11.43 -21.16
C ARG A 20 36.10 -11.66 -22.26
N GLU A 21 36.00 -12.89 -22.74
CA GLU A 21 35.01 -13.31 -23.74
C GLU A 21 33.59 -13.00 -23.23
N SER A 22 32.88 -12.12 -23.93
CA SER A 22 31.50 -11.77 -23.63
C SER A 22 30.59 -12.92 -24.03
N GLN A 23 29.93 -13.55 -23.05
CA GLN A 23 28.90 -14.55 -23.32
C GLN A 23 27.83 -13.97 -24.26
N PRO A 24 27.33 -14.75 -25.24
CA PRO A 24 26.32 -14.26 -26.18
C PRO A 24 25.07 -13.86 -25.41
N VAL A 25 24.73 -12.56 -25.46
CA VAL A 25 23.47 -12.05 -24.93
C VAL A 25 22.34 -12.78 -25.65
N ASN A 26 21.51 -13.48 -24.90
CA ASN A 26 20.42 -14.28 -25.44
C ASN A 26 19.50 -13.41 -26.30
N THR A 27 19.21 -13.93 -27.50
CA THR A 27 18.34 -13.37 -28.52
C THR A 27 16.90 -13.09 -27.99
N GLN A 28 16.51 -13.74 -26.90
CA GLN A 28 15.23 -13.49 -26.23
C GLN A 28 15.33 -12.36 -25.19
N ASP A 29 16.48 -12.23 -24.53
CA ASP A 29 16.73 -11.22 -23.51
C ASP A 29 16.89 -9.83 -24.13
N TYR A 30 17.52 -9.69 -25.30
CA TYR A 30 17.57 -8.39 -25.98
C TYR A 30 16.21 -7.96 -26.52
N LYS A 31 15.36 -8.89 -26.98
CA LYS A 31 13.99 -8.56 -27.45
C LYS A 31 13.12 -8.12 -26.29
N THR A 32 13.22 -8.83 -25.17
CA THR A 32 12.47 -8.49 -23.95
C THR A 32 12.97 -7.18 -23.33
N ALA A 33 14.29 -6.95 -23.36
CA ALA A 33 14.89 -5.69 -22.92
C ALA A 33 14.52 -4.52 -23.85
N ASN A 34 14.56 -4.71 -25.17
CA ASN A 34 14.14 -3.68 -26.13
C ASN A 34 12.64 -3.41 -26.07
N ALA A 35 11.79 -4.43 -25.89
CA ALA A 35 10.35 -4.24 -25.73
C ALA A 35 10.02 -3.50 -24.42
N LYS A 36 10.72 -3.80 -23.33
CA LYS A 36 10.61 -3.03 -22.07
C LYS A 36 11.16 -1.60 -22.23
N HIS A 37 12.23 -1.41 -23.00
CA HIS A 37 12.82 -0.11 -23.29
C HIS A 37 11.89 0.76 -24.16
N SER A 38 11.30 0.19 -25.21
CA SER A 38 10.39 0.90 -26.12
C SER A 38 9.07 1.30 -25.45
N ILE A 39 8.57 0.51 -24.49
CA ILE A 39 7.41 0.90 -23.67
C ILE A 39 7.76 2.07 -22.73
N ARG A 40 8.99 2.12 -22.21
CA ARG A 40 9.50 3.21 -21.35
C ARG A 40 9.77 4.51 -22.12
N GLU A 41 10.15 4.44 -23.41
CA GLU A 41 10.32 5.62 -24.26
C GLU A 41 9.01 6.34 -24.62
N ASN A 42 7.86 5.65 -24.60
CA ASN A 42 6.57 6.23 -24.97
C ASN A 42 5.97 7.21 -23.92
N GLY A 43 6.73 7.66 -22.92
CA GLY A 43 6.35 8.77 -22.05
C GLY A 43 5.14 8.52 -21.14
N THR A 44 4.76 7.27 -20.89
CA THR A 44 3.54 6.91 -20.13
C THR A 44 3.73 6.90 -18.60
N GLY A 45 4.95 7.14 -18.10
CA GLY A 45 5.28 7.23 -16.67
C GLY A 45 5.75 8.62 -16.24
N GLY A 46 5.86 8.84 -14.93
CA GLY A 46 6.41 10.07 -14.36
C GLY A 46 5.64 10.60 -13.15
N TRP A 47 5.97 11.83 -12.75
CA TRP A 47 5.46 12.44 -11.52
C TRP A 47 3.94 12.64 -11.50
N SER A 48 3.29 12.87 -12.65
CA SER A 48 1.83 12.99 -12.71
C SER A 48 1.14 11.67 -12.34
N SER A 49 1.57 10.56 -12.92
CA SER A 49 1.05 9.22 -12.60
C SER A 49 1.39 8.83 -11.16
N ALA A 50 2.63 9.10 -10.73
CA ALA A 50 3.06 8.84 -9.36
C ALA A 50 2.25 9.64 -8.33
N PHE A 51 1.93 10.91 -8.61
CA PHE A 51 1.10 11.74 -7.74
C PHE A 51 -0.32 11.18 -7.60
N LEU A 52 -0.95 10.76 -8.70
CA LEU A 52 -2.27 10.12 -8.65
C LEU A 52 -2.25 8.84 -7.79
N LEU A 53 -1.20 8.04 -7.91
CA LEU A 53 -1.02 6.84 -7.08
C LEU A 53 -0.84 7.18 -5.60
N LEU A 54 -0.06 8.23 -5.29
CA LEU A 54 0.14 8.70 -3.93
C LEU A 54 -1.16 9.20 -3.28
N VAL A 55 -1.94 10.00 -4.02
CA VAL A 55 -3.23 10.51 -3.54
C VAL A 55 -4.22 9.35 -3.33
N ASN A 56 -4.32 8.44 -4.30
CA ASN A 56 -5.17 7.25 -4.16
C ASN A 56 -4.75 6.41 -2.94
N GLN A 57 -3.45 6.18 -2.73
CA GLN A 57 -2.96 5.41 -1.59
C GLN A 57 -3.27 6.10 -0.26
N GLY A 58 -3.11 7.43 -0.20
CA GLY A 58 -3.45 8.23 0.98
C GLY A 58 -4.93 8.10 1.32
N LEU A 59 -5.82 8.23 0.34
CA LEU A 59 -7.27 8.08 0.51
C LEU A 59 -7.67 6.66 0.92
N ALA A 60 -7.09 5.64 0.28
CA ALA A 60 -7.35 4.24 0.63
C ALA A 60 -6.92 3.94 2.07
N THR A 61 -5.75 4.45 2.48
CA THR A 61 -5.22 4.31 3.84
C THR A 61 -6.10 5.03 4.86
N LEU A 62 -6.54 6.26 4.57
CA LEU A 62 -7.47 7.01 5.41
C LEU A 62 -8.80 6.27 5.60
N ALA A 63 -9.39 5.77 4.51
CA ALA A 63 -10.64 5.02 4.57
C ALA A 63 -10.48 3.72 5.36
N PHE A 64 -9.39 2.98 5.16
CA PHE A 64 -9.11 1.74 5.89
C PHE A 64 -8.99 1.97 7.41
N PHE A 65 -8.20 2.96 7.83
CA PHE A 65 -8.11 3.31 9.25
C PHE A 65 -9.45 3.81 9.81
N GLY A 66 -10.20 4.59 9.03
CA GLY A 66 -11.55 5.04 9.39
C GLY A 66 -12.53 3.88 9.63
N VAL A 67 -12.46 2.81 8.82
CA VAL A 67 -13.21 1.58 9.07
C VAL A 67 -12.73 0.89 10.34
N GLY A 68 -11.41 0.75 10.52
CA GLY A 68 -10.83 0.07 11.68
C GLY A 68 -11.21 0.68 13.02
N VAL A 69 -11.13 2.01 13.17
CA VAL A 69 -11.48 2.70 14.42
C VAL A 69 -12.98 2.63 14.74
N ASN A 70 -13.83 2.61 13.71
CA ASN A 70 -15.27 2.56 13.88
C ASN A 70 -15.81 1.13 14.03
N LEU A 71 -15.04 0.11 13.65
CA LEU A 71 -15.50 -1.29 13.65
C LEU A 71 -15.88 -1.79 15.06
N VAL A 72 -15.09 -1.46 16.08
CA VAL A 72 -15.40 -1.81 17.48
C VAL A 72 -16.66 -1.09 17.94
N LEU A 73 -16.76 0.21 17.67
CA LEU A 73 -17.91 1.04 18.05
C LEU A 73 -19.20 0.54 17.38
N PHE A 74 -19.12 0.20 16.10
CA PHE A 74 -20.26 -0.32 15.35
C PHE A 74 -20.69 -1.70 15.87
N SER A 75 -19.73 -2.60 16.12
CA SER A 75 -20.02 -3.95 16.61
C SER A 75 -20.64 -3.93 18.01
N THR A 76 -20.19 -3.03 18.88
CA THR A 76 -20.71 -2.92 20.26
C THR A 76 -22.03 -2.15 20.33
N ARG A 77 -22.14 -1.01 19.64
CA ARG A 77 -23.31 -0.12 19.75
C ARG A 77 -24.47 -0.48 18.82
N VAL A 78 -24.18 -1.06 17.65
CA VAL A 78 -25.20 -1.34 16.62
C VAL A 78 -25.52 -2.83 16.58
N LEU A 79 -24.50 -3.70 16.56
CA LEU A 79 -24.71 -5.15 16.56
C LEU A 79 -24.94 -5.73 17.97
N GLY A 80 -24.75 -4.92 19.03
CA GLY A 80 -24.98 -5.33 20.41
C GLY A 80 -23.99 -6.39 20.91
N GLN A 81 -22.81 -6.51 20.30
CA GLN A 81 -21.80 -7.47 20.72
C GLN A 81 -21.12 -7.01 22.02
N ASP A 82 -20.67 -7.98 22.82
CA ASP A 82 -19.79 -7.69 23.95
C ASP A 82 -18.42 -7.18 23.46
N ASN A 83 -17.72 -6.45 24.33
CA ASN A 83 -16.43 -5.85 23.98
C ASN A 83 -15.36 -6.89 23.60
N ALA A 84 -15.38 -8.09 24.20
CA ALA A 84 -14.40 -9.14 23.90
C ALA A 84 -14.66 -9.76 22.52
N SER A 85 -15.92 -10.04 22.18
CA SER A 85 -16.32 -10.50 20.85
C SER A 85 -16.04 -9.47 19.76
N ALA A 86 -16.35 -8.19 20.03
CA ALA A 86 -16.04 -7.11 19.10
C ALA A 86 -14.53 -6.98 18.85
N ALA A 87 -13.72 -7.00 19.91
CA ALA A 87 -12.26 -6.98 19.79
C ALA A 87 -11.72 -8.20 19.01
N ASN A 88 -12.27 -9.39 19.26
CA ASN A 88 -11.90 -10.60 18.52
C ASN A 88 -12.23 -10.48 17.02
N ASN A 89 -13.38 -9.89 16.67
CA ASN A 89 -13.75 -9.64 15.28
C ASN A 89 -12.80 -8.66 14.59
N VAL A 90 -12.36 -7.60 15.27
CA VAL A 90 -11.35 -6.67 14.75
C VAL A 90 -9.99 -7.36 14.57
N SER A 91 -9.59 -8.22 15.51
CA SER A 91 -8.36 -9.01 15.38
C SER A 91 -8.43 -9.96 14.19
N LYS A 92 -9.56 -10.63 13.97
CA LYS A 92 -9.79 -11.51 12.79
C LYS A 92 -9.76 -10.72 11.49
N TRP A 93 -10.41 -9.55 11.46
CA TRP A 93 -10.39 -8.66 10.31
C TRP A 93 -8.96 -8.21 9.97
N THR A 94 -8.20 -7.77 10.98
CA THR A 94 -6.80 -7.36 10.83
C THR A 94 -5.91 -8.53 10.38
N GLY A 95 -6.08 -9.71 10.96
CA GLY A 95 -5.39 -10.93 10.52
C GLY A 95 -5.70 -11.27 9.07
N THR A 96 -6.95 -11.09 8.64
CA THR A 96 -7.36 -11.31 7.24
C THR A 96 -6.66 -10.35 6.29
N VAL A 97 -6.50 -9.08 6.66
CA VAL A 97 -5.75 -8.09 5.87
C VAL A 97 -4.32 -8.60 5.60
N TYR A 98 -3.61 -9.04 6.64
CA TYR A 98 -2.24 -9.55 6.48
C TYR A 98 -2.15 -10.82 5.64
N LEU A 99 -3.09 -11.75 5.81
CA LEU A 99 -3.18 -12.95 4.97
C LEU A 99 -3.44 -12.58 3.50
N CYS A 100 -4.34 -11.62 3.26
CA CYS A 100 -4.64 -11.13 1.92
C CYS A 100 -3.44 -10.42 1.29
N SER A 101 -2.59 -9.75 2.07
CA SER A 101 -1.33 -9.19 1.56
C SER A 101 -0.38 -10.26 1.05
N LEU A 102 -0.26 -11.40 1.73
CA LEU A 102 0.53 -12.53 1.23
C LEU A 102 -0.03 -13.08 -0.08
N VAL A 103 -1.36 -13.22 -0.16
CA VAL A 103 -2.04 -13.67 -1.38
C VAL A 103 -1.85 -12.67 -2.53
N GLY A 104 -1.98 -11.38 -2.26
CA GLY A 104 -1.78 -10.32 -3.25
C GLY A 104 -0.37 -10.28 -3.81
N ALA A 105 0.65 -10.41 -2.96
CA ALA A 105 2.04 -10.49 -3.39
C ALA A 105 2.29 -11.74 -4.27
N PHE A 106 1.77 -12.90 -3.86
CA PHE A 106 1.91 -14.12 -4.63
C PHE A 106 1.24 -14.02 -6.02
N LEU A 107 0.04 -13.46 -6.09
CA LEU A 107 -0.69 -13.25 -7.34
C LEU A 107 0.02 -12.28 -8.28
N SER A 108 0.60 -11.20 -7.76
CA SER A 108 1.34 -10.23 -8.58
C SER A 108 2.59 -10.80 -9.19
N ASP A 109 3.28 -11.67 -8.45
CA ASP A 109 4.57 -12.20 -8.86
C ASP A 109 4.41 -13.42 -9.79
N SER A 110 3.33 -14.20 -9.61
CA SER A 110 3.18 -15.50 -10.29
C SER A 110 2.23 -15.48 -11.49
N TYR A 111 1.15 -14.67 -11.48
CA TYR A 111 0.06 -14.83 -12.45
C TYR A 111 -0.36 -13.53 -13.16
N TRP A 112 -0.71 -12.49 -12.40
CA TRP A 112 -1.43 -11.34 -12.96
C TRP A 112 -0.54 -10.14 -13.28
N GLY A 113 0.69 -10.12 -12.74
CA GLY A 113 1.57 -8.96 -12.81
C GLY A 113 1.14 -7.84 -11.86
N ARG A 114 2.03 -6.85 -11.69
CA ARG A 114 1.88 -5.79 -10.68
C ARG A 114 0.69 -4.86 -10.92
N TYR A 115 0.51 -4.39 -12.16
CA TYR A 115 -0.59 -3.45 -12.49
C TYR A 115 -1.97 -4.08 -12.31
N LEU A 116 -2.19 -5.26 -12.90
CA LEU A 116 -3.51 -5.91 -12.89
C LEU A 116 -3.92 -6.30 -11.47
N THR A 117 -2.97 -6.83 -10.69
CA THR A 117 -3.19 -7.14 -9.27
C THR A 117 -3.60 -5.89 -8.50
N CYS A 118 -2.83 -4.81 -8.61
CA CYS A 118 -3.16 -3.55 -7.94
C CYS A 118 -4.56 -3.03 -8.32
N ALA A 119 -4.89 -3.03 -9.61
CA ALA A 119 -6.18 -2.52 -10.11
C ALA A 119 -7.37 -3.37 -9.63
N VAL A 120 -7.28 -4.70 -9.70
CA VAL A 120 -8.36 -5.60 -9.26
C VAL A 120 -8.62 -5.46 -7.78
N PHE A 121 -7.57 -5.52 -6.94
CA PHE A 121 -7.73 -5.39 -5.50
C PHE A 121 -8.23 -3.98 -5.09
N GLN A 122 -7.82 -2.93 -5.81
CA GLN A 122 -8.33 -1.57 -5.60
C GLN A 122 -9.83 -1.46 -5.91
N VAL A 123 -10.31 -2.09 -6.99
CA VAL A 123 -11.75 -2.13 -7.30
C VAL A 123 -12.51 -2.88 -6.21
N ILE A 124 -11.99 -4.02 -5.75
CA ILE A 124 -12.61 -4.79 -4.67
C ILE A 124 -12.68 -3.97 -3.37
N PHE A 125 -11.64 -3.20 -3.05
CA PHE A 125 -11.63 -2.31 -1.90
C PHE A 125 -12.73 -1.25 -1.98
N VAL A 126 -12.87 -0.58 -3.13
CA VAL A 126 -13.91 0.44 -3.36
C VAL A 126 -15.31 -0.17 -3.26
N LEU A 127 -15.52 -1.34 -3.86
CA LEU A 127 -16.79 -2.08 -3.73
C LEU A 127 -17.10 -2.40 -2.26
N GLY A 128 -16.11 -2.86 -1.50
CA GLY A 128 -16.24 -3.11 -0.06
C GLY A 128 -16.67 -1.86 0.70
N LEU A 129 -16.08 -0.70 0.42
CA LEU A 129 -16.46 0.58 1.04
C LEU A 129 -17.89 1.01 0.69
N VAL A 130 -18.31 0.85 -0.56
CA VAL A 130 -19.67 1.16 -1.01
C VAL A 130 -20.68 0.25 -0.32
N LEU A 131 -20.42 -1.05 -0.27
CA LEU A 131 -21.27 -2.01 0.45
C LEU A 131 -21.31 -1.70 1.96
N LEU A 132 -20.18 -1.30 2.54
CA LEU A 132 -20.10 -0.95 3.97
C LEU A 132 -20.92 0.29 4.28
N SER A 133 -20.85 1.31 3.42
CA SER A 133 -21.67 2.52 3.52
C SER A 133 -23.15 2.20 3.41
N LEU A 134 -23.55 1.35 2.45
CA LEU A 134 -24.93 0.90 2.29
C LEU A 134 -25.41 0.08 3.50
N SER A 135 -24.57 -0.81 4.03
CA SER A 135 -24.91 -1.61 5.21
C SER A 135 -25.09 -0.75 6.46
N SER A 136 -24.23 0.27 6.64
CA SER A 136 -24.35 1.25 7.72
C SER A 136 -25.62 2.06 7.58
N TRP A 137 -25.95 2.52 6.37
CA TRP A 137 -27.19 3.24 6.09
C TRP A 137 -28.42 2.40 6.47
N LEU A 138 -28.45 1.12 6.08
CA LEU A 138 -29.54 0.21 6.40
C LEU A 138 -29.67 -0.05 7.91
N LEU A 139 -28.55 -0.17 8.62
CA LEU A 139 -28.52 -0.49 10.06
C LEU A 139 -28.77 0.74 10.96
N LEU A 140 -28.41 1.95 10.52
CA LEU A 140 -28.54 3.18 11.34
C LEU A 140 -29.85 3.94 11.09
N LEU A 141 -30.43 3.87 9.87
CA LEU A 141 -31.60 4.69 9.52
C LEU A 141 -32.94 3.93 9.52
N LYS A 142 -32.90 2.61 9.64
CA LYS A 142 -34.09 1.76 9.84
C LYS A 142 -33.82 0.81 11.02
N PRO A 143 -34.24 1.14 12.27
CA PRO A 143 -35.15 2.19 12.73
C PRO A 143 -34.45 3.46 13.25
N ALA A 144 -35.14 4.60 13.22
CA ALA A 144 -34.61 5.90 13.64
C ALA A 144 -34.24 5.94 15.13
N GLY A 145 -33.04 6.44 15.47
CA GLY A 145 -32.59 6.69 16.85
C GLY A 145 -31.62 5.67 17.45
N CYS A 146 -30.99 4.82 16.63
CA CYS A 146 -29.97 3.86 17.03
C CYS A 146 -28.54 4.43 16.90
N GLY A 147 -27.67 4.20 17.89
CA GLY A 147 -26.24 4.57 17.82
C GLY A 147 -25.73 5.51 18.92
N ASP A 148 -26.64 6.13 19.68
CA ASP A 148 -26.30 7.15 20.71
C ASP A 148 -25.77 6.56 22.03
N GLY A 149 -25.65 5.24 22.11
CA GLY A 149 -25.23 4.52 23.33
C GLY A 149 -26.26 4.52 24.47
N LYS A 150 -27.40 5.21 24.31
CA LYS A 150 -28.51 5.29 25.29
C LYS A 150 -29.73 4.44 24.93
N GLN A 151 -29.95 4.18 23.64
CA GLN A 151 -31.04 3.35 23.12
C GLN A 151 -30.47 1.99 22.71
N ILE A 152 -31.08 0.90 23.19
CA ILE A 152 -30.77 -0.46 22.72
C ILE A 152 -31.40 -0.60 21.33
N CYS A 153 -30.55 -0.72 20.31
CA CYS A 153 -31.01 -0.87 18.93
C CYS A 153 -31.80 -2.17 18.75
N VAL A 154 -32.81 -2.13 17.86
CA VAL A 154 -33.53 -3.34 17.44
C VAL A 154 -32.51 -4.34 16.88
N PRO A 155 -32.60 -5.64 17.21
CA PRO A 155 -31.64 -6.63 16.75
C PRO A 155 -31.47 -6.57 15.23
N ALA A 156 -30.24 -6.42 14.77
CA ALA A 156 -29.94 -6.41 13.35
C ALA A 156 -30.45 -7.69 12.70
N THR A 157 -31.27 -7.55 11.63
CA THR A 157 -31.71 -8.71 10.84
C THR A 157 -30.51 -9.50 10.35
N SER A 158 -30.59 -10.83 10.33
CA SER A 158 -29.49 -11.71 9.92
C SER A 158 -28.88 -11.31 8.56
N PHE A 159 -29.71 -10.82 7.64
CA PHE A 159 -29.28 -10.31 6.33
C PHE A 159 -28.37 -9.08 6.44
N SER A 160 -28.77 -8.05 7.18
CA SER A 160 -27.98 -6.82 7.34
C SER A 160 -26.65 -7.07 8.05
N SER A 161 -26.63 -7.97 9.04
CA SER A 161 -25.39 -8.39 9.72
C SER A 161 -24.46 -9.16 8.78
N ALA A 162 -25.00 -10.07 7.96
CA ALA A 162 -24.21 -10.79 6.95
C ALA A 162 -23.64 -9.83 5.90
N LEU A 163 -24.44 -8.87 5.43
CA LEU A 163 -24.00 -7.85 4.48
C LEU A 163 -22.89 -6.97 5.06
N PHE A 164 -23.01 -6.57 6.33
CA PHE A 164 -21.97 -5.82 7.04
C PHE A 164 -20.65 -6.61 7.11
N TYR A 165 -20.68 -7.87 7.56
CA TYR A 165 -19.47 -8.69 7.62
C TYR A 165 -18.86 -8.92 6.25
N LEU A 166 -19.69 -9.22 5.23
CA LEU A 166 -19.23 -9.34 3.85
C LEU A 166 -18.50 -8.07 3.39
N ALA A 167 -19.07 -6.89 3.66
CA ALA A 167 -18.46 -5.61 3.32
C ALA A 167 -17.12 -5.40 4.03
N VAL A 168 -17.07 -5.63 5.35
CA VAL A 168 -15.84 -5.47 6.15
C VAL A 168 -14.73 -6.42 5.67
N TYR A 169 -15.07 -7.67 5.31
CA TYR A 169 -14.09 -8.62 4.77
C TYR A 169 -13.68 -8.32 3.31
N LEU A 170 -14.57 -7.76 2.48
CA LEU A 170 -14.21 -7.23 1.15
C LEU A 170 -13.21 -6.07 1.26
N VAL A 171 -13.42 -5.17 2.22
CA VAL A 171 -12.46 -4.10 2.54
C VAL A 171 -11.11 -4.68 2.96
N ALA A 172 -11.10 -5.69 3.84
CA ALA A 172 -9.86 -6.37 4.24
C ALA A 172 -9.12 -7.00 3.05
N PHE A 173 -9.85 -7.71 2.21
CA PHE A 173 -9.30 -8.40 1.04
C PHE A 173 -8.73 -7.40 0.03
N GLY A 174 -9.50 -6.37 -0.33
CA GLY A 174 -9.08 -5.34 -1.28
C GLY A 174 -7.89 -4.53 -0.76
N TYR A 175 -7.94 -4.07 0.50
CA TYR A 175 -6.84 -3.28 1.07
C TYR A 175 -5.56 -4.11 1.21
N GLY A 176 -5.68 -5.31 1.80
CA GLY A 176 -4.53 -6.17 2.03
C GLY A 176 -3.84 -6.58 0.71
N GLY A 177 -4.61 -6.96 -0.31
CA GLY A 177 -4.06 -7.53 -1.53
C GLY A 177 -3.36 -6.54 -2.47
N HIS A 178 -3.77 -5.26 -2.54
CA HIS A 178 -3.08 -4.29 -3.39
C HIS A 178 -1.82 -3.70 -2.72
N GLN A 179 -1.75 -3.72 -1.37
CA GLN A 179 -0.70 -3.09 -0.56
C GLN A 179 0.74 -3.46 -0.97
N PRO A 180 1.12 -4.73 -1.22
CA PRO A 180 2.49 -5.07 -1.61
C PRO A 180 2.84 -4.61 -3.04
N THR A 181 1.83 -4.42 -3.89
CA THR A 181 2.02 -4.14 -5.32
C THR A 181 2.06 -2.66 -5.66
N ILE A 182 1.41 -1.80 -4.87
CA ILE A 182 1.28 -0.39 -5.22
C ILE A 182 2.59 0.39 -5.11
N ALA A 183 3.43 0.05 -4.12
CA ALA A 183 4.74 0.69 -3.94
C ALA A 183 5.69 0.36 -5.11
N THR A 184 5.69 -0.90 -5.54
CA THR A 184 6.51 -1.35 -6.67
C THR A 184 5.97 -0.83 -8.00
N PHE A 185 4.65 -0.77 -8.17
CA PHE A 185 4.02 -0.16 -9.33
C PHE A 185 4.29 1.35 -9.44
N GLY A 186 4.28 2.06 -8.31
CA GLY A 186 4.66 3.48 -8.24
C GLY A 186 6.13 3.72 -8.54
N ALA A 187 7.02 2.84 -8.05
CA ALA A 187 8.44 2.89 -8.39
C ALA A 187 8.70 2.61 -9.89
N ASP A 188 7.90 1.73 -10.50
CA ASP A 188 7.96 1.43 -11.94
C ASP A 188 7.61 2.63 -12.83
N GLN A 189 7.04 3.71 -12.27
CA GLN A 189 6.77 4.95 -13.02
C GLN A 189 8.02 5.76 -13.35
N PHE A 190 9.17 5.44 -12.75
CA PHE A 190 10.42 6.19 -12.92
C PHE A 190 11.51 5.31 -13.54
N ASP A 191 12.22 5.88 -14.50
CA ASP A 191 13.32 5.20 -15.18
C ASP A 191 14.69 5.52 -14.52
N GLU A 192 15.37 4.51 -13.97
CA GLU A 192 16.71 4.66 -13.36
C GLU A 192 17.84 4.89 -14.37
N SER A 193 17.65 4.48 -15.62
CA SER A 193 18.65 4.69 -16.69
C SER A 193 18.73 6.15 -17.13
N ASN A 194 17.71 6.95 -16.80
CA ASN A 194 17.71 8.39 -17.04
C ASN A 194 18.33 9.14 -15.84
N PRO A 195 19.45 9.86 -16.01
CA PRO A 195 20.10 10.62 -14.93
C PRO A 195 19.17 11.62 -14.22
N ARG A 196 18.17 12.16 -14.93
CA ARG A 196 17.20 13.11 -14.34
C ARG A 196 16.18 12.43 -13.42
N GLN A 197 15.87 11.15 -13.65
CA GLN A 197 14.85 10.41 -12.91
C GLN A 197 15.44 9.45 -11.85
N ARG A 198 16.76 9.23 -11.87
CA ARG A 198 17.49 8.39 -10.91
C ARG A 198 17.19 8.72 -9.45
N ASN A 199 17.08 10.01 -9.10
CA ASN A 199 16.75 10.45 -7.74
C ASN A 199 15.23 10.48 -7.46
N SER A 200 14.39 10.46 -8.49
CA SER A 200 12.93 10.59 -8.35
C SER A 200 12.29 9.38 -7.66
N LYS A 201 12.86 8.17 -7.79
CA LYS A 201 12.40 6.98 -7.06
C LYS A 201 12.55 7.12 -5.55
N SER A 202 13.69 7.62 -5.07
CA SER A 202 13.93 7.83 -3.64
C SER A 202 12.95 8.86 -3.07
N SER A 203 12.77 9.99 -3.78
CA SER A 203 11.77 10.99 -3.43
C SER A 203 10.34 10.41 -3.42
N PHE A 204 9.99 9.58 -4.40
CA PHE A 204 8.69 8.89 -4.43
C PHE A 204 8.48 8.04 -3.18
N PHE A 205 9.45 7.23 -2.77
CA PHE A 205 9.33 6.45 -1.54
C PHE A 205 9.17 7.35 -0.31
N CYS A 206 9.90 8.47 -0.22
CA CYS A 206 9.69 9.45 0.86
C CYS A 206 8.26 9.98 0.88
N TYR A 207 7.70 10.38 -0.26
CA TYR A 207 6.31 10.83 -0.35
C TYR A 207 5.29 9.72 -0.09
N PHE A 208 5.59 8.48 -0.51
CA PHE A 208 4.75 7.32 -0.29
C PHE A 208 4.65 6.99 1.20
N TYR A 209 5.79 6.92 1.90
CA TYR A 209 5.79 6.73 3.34
C TYR A 209 5.19 7.93 4.08
N PHE A 210 5.42 9.15 3.60
CA PHE A 210 4.73 10.32 4.15
C PHE A 210 3.21 10.16 4.04
N ALA A 211 2.68 9.82 2.86
CA ALA A 211 1.25 9.62 2.61
C ALA A 211 0.65 8.48 3.47
N LEU A 212 1.36 7.37 3.63
CA LEU A 212 0.95 6.28 4.53
C LEU A 212 0.84 6.74 6.00
N ASN A 213 1.74 7.62 6.43
CA ASN A 213 1.78 8.13 7.81
C ASN A 213 0.92 9.40 8.01
N THR A 214 0.56 10.14 6.95
CA THR A 214 -0.29 11.33 7.11
C THR A 214 -1.71 10.93 7.53
N GLY A 215 -2.19 9.76 7.09
CA GLY A 215 -3.45 9.18 7.54
C GLY A 215 -3.53 8.96 9.06
N SER A 216 -2.40 8.70 9.71
CA SER A 216 -2.29 8.55 11.17
C SER A 216 -1.98 9.86 11.92
N LEU A 217 -1.44 10.88 11.24
CA LEU A 217 -1.13 12.18 11.84
C LEU A 217 -2.36 13.10 12.00
N PHE A 218 -3.36 13.02 11.11
CA PHE A 218 -4.57 13.83 11.23
C PHE A 218 -5.48 13.47 12.43
N PHE A 219 -5.24 12.32 13.09
CA PHE A 219 -5.86 12.00 14.38
C PHE A 219 -5.11 12.59 15.59
N LYS A 220 -3.83 12.99 15.42
CA LYS A 220 -2.97 13.40 16.54
C LYS A 220 -2.86 14.92 16.71
N HIS A 221 -3.25 15.71 15.70
CA HIS A 221 -3.11 17.17 15.79
C HIS A 221 -4.23 17.88 16.58
N ASN A 222 -5.40 17.24 16.80
CA ASN A 222 -6.45 17.81 17.65
C ASN A 222 -6.25 17.58 19.16
N TYR A 223 -5.22 16.84 19.59
CA TYR A 223 -4.94 16.63 21.03
C TYR A 223 -3.76 17.45 21.57
N TRP A 224 -2.96 18.09 20.72
CA TRP A 224 -1.78 18.86 21.16
C TRP A 224 -1.97 20.38 21.15
N CYS A 225 -3.09 20.89 20.63
CA CYS A 225 -3.41 22.31 20.70
C CYS A 225 -4.35 22.69 21.86
N ASP A 226 -4.92 21.72 22.60
CA ASP A 226 -5.85 22.02 23.72
C ASP A 226 -5.25 21.79 25.11
N THR A 227 -4.04 21.24 25.23
CA THR A 227 -3.33 21.09 26.52
C THR A 227 -2.21 22.11 26.74
N SER A 228 -2.13 23.14 25.89
CA SER A 228 -1.14 24.23 26.02
C SER A 228 -1.75 25.52 26.58
N GLY A 229 -2.99 25.47 27.07
CA GLY A 229 -3.78 26.64 27.47
C GLY A 229 -4.59 26.49 28.76
N ALA A 230 -4.14 25.65 29.70
CA ALA A 230 -4.63 25.64 31.08
C ALA A 230 -3.46 25.42 32.05
#